data_AF-A0A5Q4DG94-F1
#
_entry.id   AF-A0A5Q4DG94-F1
#
_cell.length_a   1.000
_cell.length_b   1.000
_cell.length_c   1.000
_cell.angle_alpha   90.00
_cell.angle_beta   90.00
_cell.angle_gamma   90.00
#
_symmetry.space_group_name_H-M   'P 1'
#
loop_
_entity.id
_entity.type
_entity.pdbx_description
1 polymer ?
#
loop_
_entity_poly.entity_id
_entity_poly.type
_entity_poly.pdbx_seq_one_letter_code
_entity_poly.pdbx_strand_id
1 'polypeptide(L)' 'MSGRDVSEEVQEAVVTPWRERDRAGRLVPPPEWWDLSAEALDEVYRRQLRARAMERALDARGRSGTVKAVMARLRGE' A
#
# COMPACT_ATOMS: atom_id res chain seq x y z
N MET A 1 24.23 11.53 -6.16
CA MET A 1 23.24 12.30 -5.36
C MET A 1 22.79 11.40 -4.23
N SER A 2 22.99 11.78 -2.98
CA SER A 2 22.52 11.01 -1.82
C SER A 2 21.05 11.36 -1.60
N GLY A 3 20.12 10.53 -2.09
CA GLY A 3 18.70 10.66 -1.74
C GLY A 3 18.42 10.14 -0.32
N ARG A 4 17.23 10.38 0.22
CA ARG A 4 16.86 9.91 1.57
C ARG A 4 16.52 8.42 1.58
N ASP A 5 16.81 7.80 2.72
CA ASP A 5 16.25 6.50 3.10
C ASP A 5 14.74 6.60 3.36
N VAL A 6 14.05 5.46 3.29
CA VAL A 6 12.59 5.37 3.47
C VAL A 6 12.24 5.47 4.96
N SER A 7 11.48 6.51 5.35
CA SER A 7 10.93 6.60 6.71
C SER A 7 9.75 5.63 6.92
N GLU A 8 9.42 5.33 8.17
CA GLU A 8 8.27 4.47 8.49
C GLU A 8 6.95 5.05 7.99
N GLU A 9 6.77 6.37 8.07
CA GLU A 9 5.57 7.06 7.61
C GLU A 9 5.40 6.95 6.09
N VAL A 10 6.49 7.16 5.34
CA VAL A 10 6.47 7.00 3.88
C VAL A 10 6.19 5.56 3.51
N GLN A 11 6.83 4.60 4.19
CA GLN A 11 6.58 3.19 3.97
C GLN A 11 5.12 2.83 4.21
N GLU A 12 4.52 3.27 5.31
CA GLU A 12 3.11 2.99 5.62
C GLU A 12 2.18 3.61 4.57
N ALA A 13 2.42 4.87 4.19
CA ALA A 13 1.62 5.57 3.20
C ALA A 13 1.62 4.91 1.81
N VAL A 14 2.68 4.17 1.47
CA VAL A 14 2.85 3.61 0.12
C VAL A 14 2.72 2.09 0.04
N VAL A 15 3.00 1.34 1.11
CA VAL A 15 2.95 -0.13 1.11
C VAL A 15 1.56 -0.66 1.45
N THR A 16 0.80 0.05 2.28
CA THR A 16 -0.49 -0.41 2.79
C THR A 16 -1.54 -0.63 1.69
N PRO A 17 -2.58 -1.45 1.95
CA PRO A 17 -3.70 -1.62 1.02
C PRO A 17 -4.47 -0.34 0.71
N TRP A 18 -4.63 0.51 1.72
CA TRP A 18 -5.34 1.78 1.58
C TRP A 18 -4.34 2.89 1.25
N ARG A 19 -4.62 3.69 0.22
CA ARG A 19 -3.77 4.81 -0.18
C ARG A 19 -4.66 5.99 -0.56
N GLU A 20 -4.19 7.19 -0.24
CA GLU A 20 -4.88 8.41 -0.62
C GLU A 20 -5.00 8.50 -2.14
N ARG A 21 -6.16 8.96 -2.59
CA ARG A 21 -6.47 9.15 -4.01
C ARG A 21 -7.06 10.53 -4.23
N ASP A 22 -6.67 11.16 -5.32
CA ASP A 22 -7.25 12.43 -5.74
C ASP A 22 -8.68 12.25 -6.29
N ARG A 23 -9.32 13.35 -6.67
CA ARG A 23 -10.67 13.34 -7.26
C ARG A 23 -10.79 12.51 -8.54
N ALA A 24 -9.67 12.27 -9.24
CA ALA A 24 -9.63 11.43 -10.44
C ALA A 24 -9.30 9.96 -10.12
N GLY A 25 -9.14 9.60 -8.84
CA GLY A 25 -8.81 8.26 -8.39
C GLY A 25 -7.34 7.89 -8.49
N ARG A 26 -6.45 8.84 -8.83
CA ARG A 26 -5.00 8.64 -8.93
C ARG A 26 -4.39 8.62 -7.54
N LEU A 27 -3.36 7.80 -7.34
CA LEU A 27 -2.65 7.76 -6.05
C LEU A 27 -1.96 9.09 -5.77
N VAL A 28 -2.10 9.57 -4.54
CA VAL A 28 -1.39 10.75 -4.04
C VAL A 28 -0.26 10.25 -3.16
N PRO A 29 1.01 10.32 -3.62
CA PRO A 29 2.13 9.95 -2.78
C PRO A 29 2.33 10.98 -1.66
N PRO A 30 2.90 10.57 -0.51
CA PRO A 30 3.29 11.53 0.53
C PRO A 30 4.35 12.52 0.00
N PRO A 31 4.43 13.76 0.49
CA PRO A 31 5.38 14.77 -0.01
C PRO A 31 6.83 14.29 -0.05
N GLU A 32 7.25 13.52 0.97
CA GLU A 32 8.60 12.99 1.15
C GLU A 32 8.97 11.94 0.09
N TRP A 33 7.99 11.39 -0.64
CA TRP A 33 8.21 10.46 -1.75
C TRP A 33 9.18 11.01 -2.79
N TRP A 34 9.10 12.31 -3.06
CA TRP A 34 9.89 12.96 -4.09
C TRP A 34 11.37 13.15 -3.71
N ASP A 35 11.70 12.98 -2.43
CA ASP A 35 13.07 13.08 -1.90
C ASP A 35 13.78 11.72 -1.82
N LEU A 36 13.08 10.62 -2.12
CA LEU A 36 13.63 9.28 -2.05
C LEU A 36 14.72 9.05 -3.10
N SER A 37 15.76 8.31 -2.71
CA SER A 37 16.76 7.81 -3.66
C SER A 37 16.17 6.73 -4.57
N ALA A 38 16.88 6.41 -5.66
CA ALA A 38 16.51 5.30 -6.52
C ALA A 38 16.53 3.96 -5.76
N GLU A 39 17.50 3.79 -4.85
CA GLU A 39 17.63 2.61 -4.00
C GLU A 39 16.45 2.50 -3.01
N ALA A 40 16.01 3.63 -2.45
CA ALA A 40 14.86 3.70 -1.57
C ALA A 40 13.55 3.35 -2.31
N LEU A 41 13.40 3.83 -3.55
CA LEU A 41 12.25 3.49 -4.40
C LEU A 41 12.20 1.99 -4.74
N ASP A 42 13.34 1.37 -5.03
CA ASP A 42 13.43 -0.07 -5.28
C ASP A 42 13.07 -0.89 -4.02
N GLU A 43 13.55 -0.47 -2.85
CA GLU A 43 13.20 -1.09 -1.58
C GLU A 43 11.70 -1.03 -1.30
N VAL A 44 11.06 0.13 -1.52
CA VAL A 44 9.61 0.27 -1.40
C VAL A 44 8.87 -0.67 -2.35
N TYR A 45 9.32 -0.74 -3.60
CA TYR A 45 8.71 -1.60 -4.61
C TYR A 45 8.77 -3.08 -4.18
N ARG A 46 9.93 -3.55 -3.71
CA ARG A 46 10.10 -4.92 -3.19
C ARG A 46 9.20 -5.17 -1.98
N ARG A 47 9.06 -4.21 -1.05
CA ARG A 47 8.15 -4.31 0.09
C ARG A 47 6.68 -4.42 -0.34
N GLN A 48 6.25 -3.61 -1.31
CA GLN A 48 4.91 -3.71 -1.89
C GLN A 48 4.64 -5.09 -2.49
N LEU A 49 5.57 -5.61 -3.31
CA LEU A 49 5.42 -6.94 -3.91
C LEU A 49 5.23 -8.03 -2.84
N ARG A 50 6.04 -7.98 -1.79
CA ARG A 50 5.95 -8.92 -0.66
C ARG A 50 4.60 -8.80 0.06
N ALA A 51 4.14 -7.58 0.35
CA ALA A 51 2.85 -7.34 0.97
C ALA A 51 1.70 -7.93 0.15
N ARG A 52 1.67 -7.68 -1.17
CA ARG A 52 0.62 -8.23 -2.06
C ARG A 52 0.68 -9.74 -2.19
N ALA A 53 1.88 -10.34 -2.16
CA ALA A 53 2.01 -11.79 -2.14
C ALA A 53 1.39 -12.40 -0.87
N MET A 54 1.67 -11.81 0.30
CA MET A 54 1.10 -12.25 1.58
C MET A 54 -0.42 -12.06 1.62
N GLU A 55 -0.93 -10.91 1.17
CA GLU A 55 -2.37 -10.64 1.11
C GLU A 55 -3.10 -11.65 0.21
N ARG A 56 -2.55 -11.95 -0.97
CA ARG A 56 -3.11 -12.95 -1.90
C ARG A 56 -3.11 -14.35 -1.33
N ALA A 57 -2.12 -14.71 -0.52
CA ALA A 57 -2.08 -16.00 0.16
C ALA A 57 -3.19 -16.12 1.22
N LEU A 58 -3.64 -15.00 1.82
CA LEU A 58 -4.71 -14.97 2.83
C LEU A 58 -6.12 -14.81 2.24
N ASP A 59 -6.24 -14.16 1.08
CA ASP A 59 -7.47 -14.11 0.28
C ASP A 59 -7.10 -13.90 -1.19
N ALA A 60 -7.50 -14.83 -2.06
CA ALA A 60 -7.27 -14.74 -3.50
C ALA A 60 -7.87 -13.45 -4.14
N ARG A 61 -8.90 -12.86 -3.51
CA ARG A 61 -9.50 -11.58 -3.92
C ARG A 61 -8.89 -10.37 -3.21
N GLY A 62 -7.86 -10.56 -2.38
CA GLY A 62 -7.16 -9.50 -1.66
C GLY A 62 -8.03 -8.71 -0.67
N ARG A 63 -9.12 -9.28 -0.17
CA ARG A 63 -10.03 -8.58 0.74
C ARG A 63 -9.51 -8.65 2.17
N SER A 64 -9.46 -7.49 2.83
CA SER A 64 -9.17 -7.41 4.26
C SER A 64 -10.26 -8.10 5.09
N GLY A 65 -9.95 -8.41 6.36
CA GLY A 65 -10.93 -8.93 7.31
C GLY A 65 -12.17 -8.04 7.43
N THR A 66 -11.97 -6.71 7.45
CA THR A 66 -13.06 -5.73 7.47
C THR A 66 -13.93 -5.82 6.22
N VAL A 67 -13.34 -5.90 5.02
CA VAL A 67 -14.10 -6.07 3.78
C VAL A 67 -14.88 -7.38 3.81
N LYS A 68 -14.28 -8.48 4.28
CA LYS A 68 -14.98 -9.77 4.44
C LYS A 68 -16.19 -9.63 5.38
N ALA A 69 -16.02 -9.00 6.55
CA ALA A 69 -17.09 -8.80 7.53
C ALA A 69 -18.24 -7.92 7.00
N VAL A 70 -17.91 -6.83 6.29
CA VAL A 70 -18.92 -5.97 5.64
C VAL A 70 -19.66 -6.74 4.56
N MET A 71 -18.95 -7.50 3.72
CA MET A 71 -19.57 -8.30 2.66
C MET A 71 -20.45 -9.42 3.20
N ALA A 72 -20.07 -10.08 4.30
CA ALA A 72 -20.92 -11.06 4.97
C ALA A 72 -22.24 -10.42 5.44
N ARG A 73 -22.15 -9.27 6.13
CA ARG A 73 -23.32 -8.49 6.56
C ARG A 73 -24.24 -8.09 5.40
N LEU A 74 -23.68 -7.63 4.27
CA LEU A 74 -24.47 -7.25 3.10
C LEU A 74 -25.16 -8.44 2.41
N ARG A 75 -24.63 -9.66 2.60
CA ARG A 75 -25.18 -10.90 2.04
C ARG A 75 -26.15 -11.61 2.99
N GLY A 76 -26.24 -11.17 4.25
CA GLY A 76 -27.03 -11.83 5.28
C GLY A 76 -26.40 -13.12 5.81
N GLU A 77 -25.06 -13.22 5.72
CA GLU A 77 -24.24 -14.30 6.31
C GLU A 77 -23.84 -13.97 7.76
#